data_AF-A0AAW2KJP6-F1
#
_entry.id   AF-A0AAW2KJP6-F1
#
_cell.length_a   1.000
_cell.length_b   1.000
_cell.length_c   1.000
_cell.angle_alpha   90.00
_cell.angle_beta   90.00
_cell.angle_gamma   90.00
#
_symmetry.space_group_name_H-M   'P 1'
#
loop_
_entity.id
_entity.type
_entity.pdbx_description
1 polymer ?
#
loop_
_entity_poly.entity_id
_entity_poly.type
_entity_poly.pdbx_seq_one_letter_code
_entity_poly.pdbx_strand_id
1 'polypeptide(L)'
;MKIKFPVNGEVGEVHADPFKCLNVTFEAIKREKDTPVNVQPVEELLTLKLVPGDSGIGSKMTDDIREEVIIYLQKNKDIFAWAPQDMKHIDLSIITHHLNIESSARPVKQKKRHFQT
;
A
#
# COMPACT_ATOMS: atom_id res chain seq x y z
N MET A 1 13.04 14.25 17.85
CA MET A 1 13.95 13.77 16.79
C MET A 1 14.42 14.97 15.98
N LYS A 2 15.72 15.07 15.75
CA LYS A 2 16.36 16.16 15.00
C LYS A 2 16.82 15.59 13.66
N ILE A 3 16.31 16.12 12.56
CA ILE A 3 16.60 15.66 11.20
C ILE A 3 17.28 16.80 10.45
N LYS A 4 18.42 16.52 9.82
CA LYS A 4 19.18 17.47 9.00
C LYS A 4 19.07 17.07 7.53
N PHE A 5 18.87 18.04 6.65
CA PHE A 5 18.74 17.81 5.20
C PHE A 5 19.36 18.97 4.41
N PRO A 6 19.92 18.69 3.22
CA PRO A 6 20.50 19.73 2.38
C PRO A 6 19.42 20.65 1.79
N VAL A 7 19.64 21.96 1.84
CA VAL A 7 18.81 23.00 1.21
C VAL A 7 19.73 24.00 0.51
N ASN A 8 19.70 24.06 -0.82
CA ASN A 8 20.45 25.02 -1.63
C ASN A 8 21.94 25.19 -1.26
N GLY A 9 22.61 24.11 -0.84
CA GLY A 9 24.03 24.13 -0.44
C GLY A 9 24.27 24.36 1.06
N GLU A 10 23.22 24.61 1.85
CA GLU A 10 23.27 24.70 3.32
C GLU A 10 22.59 23.49 3.98
N VAL A 11 22.80 23.29 5.28
CA VAL A 11 22.14 22.22 6.05
C VAL A 11 20.94 22.80 6.80
N GLY A 12 19.74 22.50 6.30
CA GLY A 12 18.49 22.75 7.01
C GLY A 12 18.29 21.74 8.14
N GLU A 13 17.60 22.18 9.20
CA GLU A 13 17.34 21.35 10.37
C GLU A 13 15.85 21.42 10.75
N VAL A 14 15.21 20.26 10.86
CA VAL A 14 13.84 20.13 11.36
C VAL A 14 13.85 19.38 12.68
N HIS A 15 13.22 19.98 13.67
CA HIS A 15 12.88 19.34 14.94
C HIS A 15 11.47 18.78 14.85
N ALA A 16 11.37 17.45 14.88
CA ALA A 16 10.12 16.73 15.03
C ALA A 16 9.99 16.26 16.48
N ASP A 17 8.92 16.63 17.17
CA ASP A 17 8.60 16.07 18.48
C ASP A 17 7.91 14.69 18.28
N PRO A 18 8.54 13.58 18.70
CA PRO A 18 7.97 12.25 18.50
C PRO A 18 6.60 12.09 19.18
N PHE A 19 6.36 12.76 20.32
CA PHE A 19 5.09 12.68 21.02
C PHE A 19 3.99 13.44 20.27
N LYS A 20 4.33 14.62 19.74
CA LYS A 20 3.40 15.41 18.92
C LYS A 20 3.07 14.69 17.61
N CYS A 21 4.07 14.12 16.94
CA CYS A 21 3.86 13.32 15.74
C CYS A 21 2.93 12.14 16.03
N LEU A 22 3.19 11.38 17.10
CA LEU A 22 2.38 10.21 17.48
C LEU A 22 0.92 10.59 17.77
N ASN A 23 0.68 11.69 18.47
CA ASN A 23 -0.67 12.17 18.78
C ASN A 23 -1.43 12.56 17.50
N VAL A 24 -0.77 13.23 16.55
CA VAL A 24 -1.37 13.57 15.26
C VAL A 24 -1.73 12.29 14.49
N THR A 25 -0.88 11.26 14.51
CA THR A 25 -1.19 9.98 13.87
C THR A 25 -2.35 9.26 14.55
N PHE A 26 -2.40 9.24 15.88
CA PHE A 26 -3.52 8.64 16.62
C PHE A 26 -4.83 9.37 16.37
N GLU A 27 -4.82 10.71 16.34
CA GLU A 27 -6.00 11.50 15.98
C GLU A 27 -6.46 11.22 14.55
N ALA A 28 -5.54 11.08 13.59
CA ALA A 28 -5.88 10.77 12.20
C ALA A 28 -6.53 9.38 12.07
N ILE A 29 -5.96 8.37 12.74
CA ILE A 29 -6.51 7.00 12.78
C ILE A 29 -7.87 6.97 13.47
N LYS A 30 -8.04 7.74 14.56
CA LYS A 30 -9.33 7.83 15.26
C LYS A 30 -10.39 8.48 14.37
N ARG A 31 -10.05 9.57 13.66
CA ARG A 31 -10.94 10.21 12.67
C ARG A 31 -11.34 9.25 11.55
N GLU A 32 -10.43 8.39 11.07
CA GLU A 32 -10.72 7.39 10.05
C GLU A 32 -11.67 6.28 10.53
N LYS A 33 -11.59 5.90 11.81
CA LYS A 33 -12.51 4.91 12.41
C LYS A 33 -13.88 5.50 12.77
N ASP A 34 -13.91 6.77 13.16
CA ASP A 34 -15.13 7.48 13.54
C ASP A 34 -15.89 8.04 12.33
N THR A 35 -15.26 8.10 11.14
CA THR A 35 -15.99 8.31 9.89
C THR A 35 -16.81 7.07 9.59
N PRO A 36 -18.16 7.15 9.53
CA PRO A 36 -18.97 6.06 9.06
C PRO A 36 -18.60 5.82 7.59
N VAL A 37 -17.77 4.80 7.36
CA VAL A 37 -17.59 4.25 6.02
C VAL A 37 -18.96 3.68 5.67
N ASN A 38 -19.66 4.35 4.76
CA ASN A 38 -20.84 3.78 4.13
C ASN A 38 -20.36 2.59 3.28
N VAL A 39 -20.20 1.43 3.92
CA VAL A 39 -19.91 0.18 3.23
C VAL A 39 -21.18 -0.20 2.51
N GLN A 40 -21.32 0.29 1.27
CA GLN A 40 -22.36 -0.21 0.39
C GLN A 40 -22.16 -1.73 0.20
N PRO A 41 -23.25 -2.50 0.00
CA PRO A 41 -23.13 -3.91 -0.34
C PRO A 41 -22.14 -4.08 -1.49
N VAL A 42 -21.19 -5.02 -1.34
CA VAL A 42 -20.26 -5.37 -2.42
C VAL A 42 -21.09 -5.62 -3.66
N GLU A 43 -20.82 -4.85 -4.70
CA GLU A 43 -21.54 -4.94 -5.95
C GLU A 43 -21.39 -6.36 -6.52
N GLU A 44 -22.47 -6.91 -7.07
CA GLU A 44 -22.41 -8.20 -7.75
C GLU A 44 -21.43 -8.12 -8.92
N LEU A 45 -20.58 -9.13 -9.08
CA LEU A 45 -19.56 -9.15 -10.13
C LEU A 45 -20.02 -10.02 -11.30
N LEU A 46 -19.88 -9.48 -12.50
CA LEU A 46 -20.00 -10.23 -13.74
C LEU A 46 -18.66 -10.88 -14.08
N THR A 47 -18.65 -12.21 -14.18
CA THR A 47 -17.43 -12.97 -14.48
C THR A 47 -17.05 -12.85 -15.95
N LEU A 48 -15.83 -12.39 -16.21
CA LEU A 48 -15.14 -12.39 -17.48
C LEU A 48 -14.06 -13.47 -17.50
N LYS A 49 -14.01 -14.23 -18.58
CA LYS A 49 -12.92 -15.19 -18.84
C LYS A 49 -11.70 -14.45 -19.41
N LEU A 50 -10.89 -13.88 -18.53
CA LEU A 50 -9.54 -13.44 -18.86
C LEU A 50 -8.58 -14.61 -18.56
N VAL A 51 -7.51 -14.78 -19.33
CA VAL A 51 -6.59 -15.92 -19.16
C VAL A 51 -5.30 -15.41 -18.51
N PRO A 52 -4.76 -16.07 -17.46
CA PRO A 52 -5.34 -17.19 -16.71
C PRO A 52 -5.99 -16.71 -15.39
N GLY A 53 -7.32 -16.55 -15.37
CA GLY A 53 -8.09 -16.37 -14.12
C GLY A 53 -9.49 -15.76 -14.32
N ASP A 54 -10.48 -16.26 -13.59
CA ASP A 54 -11.81 -15.63 -13.56
C ASP A 54 -11.69 -14.21 -13.00
N SER A 55 -11.95 -13.21 -13.84
CA SER A 55 -11.90 -11.79 -13.47
C SER A 55 -13.32 -11.22 -13.42
N GLY A 56 -13.67 -10.47 -12.39
CA GLY A 56 -15.00 -9.86 -12.26
C GLY A 56 -15.01 -8.38 -12.63
N ILE A 57 -16.07 -7.92 -13.30
CA ILE A 57 -16.39 -6.48 -13.41
C ILE A 57 -17.69 -6.19 -12.65
N GLY A 58 -17.85 -4.97 -12.14
CA GLY A 58 -19.09 -4.58 -11.43
C GLY A 58 -20.34 -4.68 -12.31
N SER A 59 -21.45 -5.17 -11.75
CA SER A 59 -22.72 -5.38 -12.45
C SER A 59 -23.49 -4.09 -12.76
N LYS A 60 -23.27 -3.00 -12.01
CA LYS A 60 -24.03 -1.74 -12.08
C LYS A 60 -23.56 -0.78 -13.18
N MET A 61 -22.67 -1.21 -14.06
CA MET A 61 -22.26 -0.42 -15.23
C MET A 61 -23.38 -0.34 -16.27
N THR A 62 -23.47 0.78 -16.97
CA THR A 62 -24.28 0.89 -18.19
C THR A 62 -23.69 0.00 -19.29
N ASP A 63 -24.53 -0.44 -20.24
CA ASP A 63 -24.11 -1.38 -21.28
C ASP A 63 -22.94 -0.84 -22.13
N ASP A 64 -22.98 0.45 -22.48
CA ASP A 64 -21.93 1.12 -23.25
C ASP A 64 -20.56 1.06 -22.54
N ILE A 65 -20.54 1.39 -21.24
CA ILE A 65 -19.31 1.38 -20.42
C ILE A 65 -18.85 -0.06 -20.21
N ARG A 66 -19.78 -0.98 -19.99
CA ARG A 66 -19.47 -2.40 -19.79
C ARG A 66 -18.75 -2.96 -21.02
N GLU A 67 -19.25 -2.69 -22.22
CA GLU A 67 -18.64 -3.15 -23.47
C GLU A 67 -17.24 -2.56 -23.68
N GLU A 68 -17.07 -1.26 -23.45
CA GLU A 68 -15.78 -0.59 -23.54
C GLU A 68 -14.75 -1.20 -22.57
N VAL A 69 -15.14 -1.43 -21.31
CA VAL A 69 -14.29 -2.04 -20.28
C VAL A 69 -13.93 -3.48 -20.65
N ILE A 70 -14.88 -4.26 -21.17
CA ILE A 70 -14.60 -5.64 -21.61
C ILE A 70 -13.56 -5.63 -22.74
N ILE A 71 -13.74 -4.80 -23.76
CA ILE A 71 -12.81 -4.68 -24.88
C ILE A 71 -11.43 -4.25 -24.38
N TYR A 72 -11.38 -3.27 -23.48
CA TYR A 72 -10.13 -2.76 -22.92
C TYR A 72 -9.39 -3.84 -22.11
N LEU A 73 -10.07 -4.54 -21.22
CA LEU A 73 -9.50 -5.62 -20.43
C LEU A 73 -9.04 -6.77 -21.32
N GLN A 74 -9.77 -7.08 -22.39
CA GLN A 74 -9.39 -8.10 -23.35
C GLN A 74 -8.14 -7.73 -24.16
N LYS A 75 -7.98 -6.46 -24.50
CA LYS A 75 -6.83 -5.93 -25.25
C LYS A 75 -5.55 -5.91 -24.41
N ASN A 76 -5.67 -5.78 -23.09
CA ASN A 76 -4.54 -5.63 -22.15
C ASN A 76 -4.38 -6.85 -21.22
N LYS A 77 -4.82 -8.05 -21.65
CA LYS A 77 -4.79 -9.26 -20.82
C LYS A 77 -3.38 -9.57 -20.28
N ASP A 78 -2.35 -9.29 -21.06
CA ASP A 78 -0.94 -9.48 -20.73
C ASP A 78 -0.42 -8.58 -19.59
N ILE A 79 -1.06 -7.43 -19.36
CA ILE A 79 -0.69 -6.49 -18.28
C ILE A 79 -1.27 -6.97 -16.94
N PHE A 80 -2.52 -7.46 -16.95
CA PHE A 80 -3.23 -7.86 -15.73
C PHE A 80 -3.00 -9.32 -15.34
N ALA A 81 -2.44 -10.14 -16.25
CA ALA A 81 -2.09 -11.53 -16.01
C ALA A 81 -0.68 -11.74 -15.45
N TRP A 82 -0.02 -10.70 -14.91
CA TRP A 82 1.28 -10.87 -14.26
C TRP A 82 1.13 -11.74 -13.02
N ALA A 83 1.54 -12.99 -13.13
CA ALA A 83 1.76 -13.82 -11.98
C ALA A 83 3.00 -13.30 -11.23
N PRO A 84 3.16 -13.58 -9.93
CA PRO A 84 4.39 -13.25 -9.20
C PRO A 84 5.68 -13.75 -9.90
N GLN A 85 5.56 -14.79 -10.74
CA GLN A 85 6.61 -15.35 -11.58
C GLN A 85 6.95 -14.48 -12.80
N ASP A 86 6.00 -13.71 -13.33
CA ASP A 86 6.16 -12.84 -14.50
C ASP A 86 6.76 -11.47 -14.15
N MET A 87 6.75 -11.10 -12.86
CA MET A 87 7.57 -10.00 -12.37
C MET A 87 9.04 -10.39 -12.54
N LYS A 88 9.66 -9.90 -13.63
CA LYS A 88 11.12 -9.90 -13.79
C LYS A 88 11.66 -9.27 -12.52
N HIS A 89 12.26 -10.11 -11.68
CA HIS A 89 12.55 -9.77 -10.30
C HIS A 89 13.29 -8.43 -10.31
N ILE A 90 12.80 -7.45 -9.54
CA ILE A 90 13.67 -6.35 -9.17
C ILE A 90 14.79 -7.03 -8.42
N ASP A 91 16.01 -6.93 -8.95
CA ASP A 91 17.17 -7.61 -8.39
C ASP A 91 17.17 -7.36 -6.88
N LEU A 92 17.21 -8.43 -6.09
CA LEU A 92 17.15 -8.30 -4.64
C LEU A 92 18.26 -7.37 -4.16
N SER A 93 19.42 -7.33 -4.83
CA SER A 93 20.48 -6.36 -4.54
C SER A 93 20.05 -4.89 -4.66
N ILE A 94 18.99 -4.57 -5.41
CA ILE A 94 18.42 -3.23 -5.58
C ILE A 94 17.40 -2.91 -4.48
N ILE A 95 16.62 -3.91 -4.02
CA ILE A 95 15.51 -3.69 -3.07
C ILE A 95 15.79 -4.16 -1.64
N THR A 96 16.86 -4.92 -1.41
CA THR A 96 17.25 -5.32 -0.05
C THR A 96 17.97 -4.19 0.64
N HIS A 97 17.29 -3.59 1.62
CA HIS A 97 17.90 -2.70 2.58
C HIS A 97 18.57 -3.52 3.69
N HIS A 98 19.90 -3.49 3.73
CA HIS A 98 20.65 -4.10 4.83
C HIS A 98 20.72 -3.11 5.99
N LEU A 99 20.19 -3.52 7.15
CA LEU A 99 20.44 -2.78 8.39
C LEU A 99 21.89 -3.03 8.81
N ASN A 100 22.66 -1.97 9.04
CA ASN A 100 24.02 -2.09 9.56
C ASN A 100 23.96 -2.47 11.05
N ILE A 101 23.90 -3.77 11.33
CA ILE A 101 23.86 -4.34 12.68
C ILE A 101 25.27 -4.80 13.04
N GLU A 102 25.71 -4.49 14.26
CA GLU A 102 26.96 -5.04 14.80
C GLU A 102 26.91 -6.57 14.83
N SER A 103 27.95 -7.26 14.34
CA SER A 103 27.97 -8.73 14.26
C SER A 103 27.86 -9.43 15.61
N SER A 104 28.23 -8.74 16.69
CA SER A 104 28.15 -9.20 18.08
C SER A 104 26.78 -8.96 18.72
N ALA A 105 25.89 -8.18 18.08
CA ALA A 105 24.63 -7.78 18.68
C ALA A 105 23.69 -8.97 18.85
N ARG A 106 23.17 -9.13 20.07
CA ARG A 106 22.23 -10.19 20.40
C ARG A 106 20.80 -9.76 20.04
N PRO A 107 19.99 -10.63 19.42
CA PRO A 107 18.57 -10.35 19.19
C PRO A 107 17.84 -10.06 20.51
N VAL A 108 17.05 -8.98 20.52
CA VAL A 108 16.22 -8.59 21.68
C VAL A 108 14.75 -8.83 21.38
N LYS A 109 14.09 -9.68 22.16
CA LYS A 109 12.65 -9.89 22.07
C LYS A 109 11.92 -8.74 22.77
N GLN A 110 11.33 -7.82 22.00
CA GLN A 110 10.49 -6.76 22.55
C GLN A 110 9.08 -7.29 22.85
N LYS A 111 8.59 -7.05 24.07
CA LYS A 111 7.19 -7.35 24.43
C LYS A 111 6.25 -6.37 23.71
N LYS A 112 5.13 -6.89 23.21
CA LYS A 112 4.04 -6.06 22.67
C LYS A 112 3.57 -5.08 23.75
N ARG A 113 3.53 -3.78 23.43
CA ARG A 113 2.92 -2.78 24.30
C ARG A 113 1.41 -2.83 24.14
N HIS A 114 0.68 -2.87 25.24
CA HIS A 114 -0.76 -2.66 25.25
C HIS A 114 -1.01 -1.16 25.36
N PHE A 115 -1.53 -0.55 24.29
CA PHE A 115 -2.09 0.79 24.37
C PHE A 115 -3.55 0.65 24.76
N GLN A 116 -3.94 1.20 25.93
CA GLN A 116 -5.36 1.31 26.27
C GLN A 116 -5.99 2.28 25.26
N THR A 117 -7.00 1.78 24.53
CA THR A 117 -7.82 2.57 23.58
C THR A 117 -8.96 3.25 24.34
#